data_AF-A0A7W1GH88-F1
#
_entry.id   AF-A0A7W1GH88-F1
#
_cell.length_a   1.000
_cell.length_b   1.000
_cell.length_c   1.000
_cell.angle_alpha   90.00
_cell.angle_beta   90.00
_cell.angle_gamma   90.00
#
_symmetry.space_group_name_H-M   'P 1'
#
loop_
_entity.id
_entity.type
_entity.pdbx_description
1 polymer ?
#
loop_
_entity_poly.entity_id
_entity_poly.type
_entity_poly.pdbx_seq_one_letter_code
_entity_poly.pdbx_strand_id
1 'polypeptide(L)'
;MFILRNKQQLAKAIDNAKALHPKVRMIEFGEYQVTGSTGNVYTVLCYRAGGEKIVDCNCPSRVPCKHSAAALALHVHVAARRGH
;
A
#
# COMPACT_ATOMS: atom_id res chain seq x y z
N MET A 1 -2.94 -9.51 4.77
CA MET A 1 -2.10 -10.00 3.66
C MET A 1 -2.85 -10.14 2.32
N PHE A 2 -2.40 -9.46 1.26
CA PHE A 2 -2.79 -9.74 -0.14
C PHE A 2 -1.55 -9.89 -1.02
N ILE A 3 -1.59 -10.84 -1.96
CA ILE A 3 -0.50 -11.13 -2.89
C ILE A 3 -0.79 -10.44 -4.22
N LEU A 4 0.17 -9.63 -4.67
CA LEU A 4 0.09 -8.94 -5.95
C LEU A 4 0.37 -9.91 -7.11
N ARG A 5 -0.67 -10.57 -7.61
CA ARG A 5 -0.55 -11.57 -8.68
C ARG A 5 -0.30 -10.99 -10.08
N ASN A 6 -0.81 -9.79 -10.39
CA ASN A 6 -0.60 -9.18 -11.71
C ASN A 6 -0.52 -7.64 -11.69
N LYS A 7 0.10 -7.08 -12.73
CA LYS A 7 0.34 -5.62 -12.88
C LYS A 7 -0.95 -4.80 -13.02
N GLN A 8 -2.03 -5.37 -13.58
CA GLN A 8 -3.30 -4.65 -13.79
C GLN A 8 -4.06 -4.44 -12.47
N GLN A 9 -4.12 -5.45 -11.60
CA GLN A 9 -4.70 -5.33 -10.26
C GLN A 9 -3.96 -4.31 -9.42
N LEU A 10 -2.63 -4.28 -9.54
CA LEU A 10 -1.78 -3.26 -8.92
C LEU A 10 -2.15 -1.86 -9.43
N ALA A 11 -2.19 -1.66 -10.75
CA ALA A 11 -2.49 -0.36 -11.36
C ALA A 11 -3.89 0.16 -10.96
N LYS A 12 -4.91 -0.69 -11.02
CA LYS A 12 -6.29 -0.33 -10.66
C LYS A 12 -6.43 0.00 -9.16
N ALA A 13 -5.75 -0.75 -8.29
CA ALA A 13 -5.74 -0.46 -6.85
C ALA A 13 -5.07 0.90 -6.56
N ILE A 14 -3.95 1.19 -7.24
CA ILE A 14 -3.24 2.46 -7.13
C ILE A 14 -4.11 3.62 -7.61
N ASP A 15 -4.78 3.47 -8.75
CA ASP A 15 -5.63 4.50 -9.33
C ASP A 15 -6.80 4.85 -8.40
N ASN A 16 -7.51 3.83 -7.90
CA ASN A 16 -8.55 3.99 -6.89
C ASN A 16 -8.04 4.67 -5.61
N ALA A 17 -6.81 4.36 -5.19
CA ALA A 17 -6.23 4.97 -4.00
C ALA A 17 -5.85 6.44 -4.22
N LYS A 18 -5.39 6.82 -5.42
CA LYS A 18 -5.11 8.21 -5.76
C LYS A 18 -6.38 9.06 -5.71
N ALA A 19 -7.49 8.54 -6.22
CA ALA A 19 -8.79 9.23 -6.19
C ALA A 19 -9.29 9.52 -4.77
N LEU A 20 -8.87 8.74 -3.77
CA LEU A 20 -9.30 8.90 -2.37
C LEU A 20 -8.47 9.93 -1.58
N HIS A 21 -7.39 10.48 -2.16
CA HIS A 21 -6.44 11.37 -1.47
C HIS A 21 -6.10 10.97 -0.01
N PRO A 22 -5.81 9.68 0.28
CA PRO A 22 -5.53 9.25 1.63
C PRO A 22 -4.22 9.87 2.13
N LYS A 23 -4.21 10.33 3.38
CA LYS A 23 -2.97 10.80 4.01
C LYS A 23 -2.08 9.60 4.31
N VAL A 24 -1.09 9.39 3.46
CA VAL A 24 -0.07 8.36 3.62
C VAL A 24 1.24 9.02 4.07
N ARG A 25 1.80 8.54 5.17
CA ARG A 25 3.12 8.91 5.67
C ARG A 25 4.02 7.70 5.58
N MET A 26 5.18 7.85 4.95
CA MET A 26 6.23 6.82 5.01
C MET A 26 6.96 6.95 6.33
N ILE A 27 7.08 5.85 7.06
CA ILE A 27 7.93 5.77 8.26
C ILE A 27 9.33 5.39 7.84
N GLU A 28 9.42 4.28 7.11
CA GLU A 28 10.63 3.82 6.43
C GLU A 28 10.25 3.14 5.10
N PHE A 29 11.26 2.79 4.29
CA PHE A 29 10.95 2.14 3.02
C PHE A 29 10.40 0.73 3.24
N GLY A 30 9.12 0.54 2.92
CA GLY A 30 8.43 -0.71 3.22
C GLY A 30 7.49 -0.60 4.40
N GLU A 31 7.50 0.48 5.18
CA GLU A 31 6.54 0.74 6.25
C GLU A 31 5.84 2.09 6.08
N TYR A 32 4.51 2.04 6.10
CA TYR A 32 3.66 3.19 5.82
C TYR A 32 2.57 3.31 6.88
N GLN A 33 2.30 4.54 7.30
CA GLN A 33 1.11 4.90 8.06
C GLN A 33 0.08 5.51 7.11
N VAL A 34 -1.15 5.01 7.18
CA VAL A 34 -2.28 5.52 6.40
C VAL A 34 -3.37 5.99 7.35
N THR A 35 -3.74 7.27 7.24
CA THR A 35 -4.88 7.80 7.99
C THR A 35 -6.18 7.50 7.23
N GLY A 36 -7.08 6.77 7.86
CA GLY A 36 -8.41 6.48 7.36
C GLY A 36 -9.36 7.67 7.47
N SER A 37 -10.52 7.55 6.83
CA SER A 37 -11.57 8.58 6.78
C SER A 37 -12.15 8.97 8.14
N THR A 38 -12.02 8.10 9.14
CA THR A 38 -12.50 8.33 10.53
C THR A 38 -11.39 8.83 11.47
N GLY A 39 -10.22 9.21 10.94
CA GLY A 39 -9.08 9.66 11.75
C GLY A 39 -8.22 8.52 12.33
N ASN A 40 -8.62 7.26 12.17
CA ASN A 40 -7.84 6.11 12.58
C ASN A 40 -6.56 6.00 11.74
N VAL A 41 -5.44 5.67 12.37
CA VAL A 41 -4.17 5.44 11.69
C VAL A 41 -3.92 3.93 11.59
N TYR A 42 -3.60 3.47 10.39
CA TYR A 42 -3.29 2.07 10.10
C TYR A 42 -1.86 1.94 9.60
N THR A 43 -1.16 0.91 10.08
CA THR A 43 0.16 0.54 9.57
C THR A 43 0.01 -0.43 8.40
N VAL A 44 0.77 -0.17 7.35
CA VAL A 44 0.89 -1.02 6.16
C VAL A 44 2.36 -1.35 5.93
N LEU A 45 2.64 -2.63 5.81
CA LEU A 45 3.96 -3.18 5.50
C LEU A 45 3.98 -3.68 4.06
N CYS A 46 5.00 -3.28 3.31
CA CYS A 46 5.29 -3.70 1.95
C CYS A 46 6.67 -4.35 1.93
N TYR A 47 6.71 -5.68 1.83
CA TYR A 47 7.95 -6.45 1.88
C TYR A 47 7.95 -7.58 0.86
N ARG A 48 9.12 -8.20 0.66
CA ARG A 48 9.26 -9.40 -0.17
C ARG A 48 9.51 -10.60 0.74
N ALA A 49 8.76 -11.68 0.56
CA ALA A 49 9.05 -12.97 1.18
C ALA A 49 8.82 -14.09 0.17
N GLY A 50 9.71 -15.07 0.12
CA GLY A 50 9.58 -16.21 -0.81
C GLY A 50 9.55 -15.83 -2.30
N GLY A 51 10.12 -14.68 -2.68
CA GLY A 51 10.05 -14.16 -4.06
C GLY A 51 8.76 -13.41 -4.39
N GLU A 52 7.78 -13.38 -3.49
CA GLU A 52 6.52 -12.68 -3.68
C GLU A 52 6.55 -11.28 -3.04
N LYS A 53 5.83 -10.33 -3.65
CA LYS A 53 5.62 -8.99 -3.08
C LYS A 53 4.36 -9.03 -2.23
N ILE A 54 4.54 -8.85 -0.93
CA ILE A 54 3.49 -8.94 0.07
C ILE A 54 3.15 -7.54 0.56
N VAL A 55 1.85 -7.27 0.66
CA VAL A 55 1.31 -6.09 1.33
C VAL A 55 0.47 -6.56 2.50
N ASP A 56 0.87 -6.17 3.70
CA ASP A 56 0.16 -6.43 4.94
C ASP A 56 -0.36 -5.12 5.54
N CYS A 57 -1.59 -5.13 6.05
CA CYS A 57 -2.21 -3.96 6.65
C CYS A 57 -2.94 -4.39 7.92
N ASN A 58 -2.67 -3.68 9.02
CA ASN A 58 -3.28 -3.96 10.32
C ASN A 58 -4.73 -3.44 10.47
N CYS A 59 -5.49 -3.36 9.37
CA CYS A 59 -6.89 -2.93 9.43
C CYS A 59 -7.82 -4.16 9.43
N PRO A 60 -8.97 -4.11 10.11
CA PRO A 60 -9.89 -5.25 10.21
C PRO A 60 -10.66 -5.56 8.91
N SER A 61 -10.43 -4.80 7.84
CA SER A 61 -11.15 -4.92 6.57
C SER A 61 -10.61 -6.05 5.68
N ARG A 62 -11.46 -6.57 4.78
CA ARG A 62 -11.07 -7.50 3.71
C ARG A 62 -9.99 -6.89 2.81
N VAL A 63 -9.07 -7.75 2.35
CA VAL A 63 -7.89 -7.42 1.54
C VAL A 63 -8.20 -7.64 0.04
N PRO A 64 -7.77 -6.77 -0.89
CA PRO A 64 -7.02 -5.53 -0.68
C PRO A 64 -7.89 -4.39 -0.12
N CYS A 65 -7.49 -3.85 1.03
CA CYS A 65 -8.16 -2.69 1.62
C CYS A 65 -7.63 -1.39 0.99
N LYS A 66 -8.40 -0.31 1.14
CA LYS A 66 -8.02 1.04 0.66
C LYS A 66 -6.68 1.54 1.22
N HIS A 67 -6.33 1.14 2.45
CA HIS A 67 -5.07 1.53 3.08
C HIS A 67 -3.88 0.84 2.41
N SER A 68 -3.97 -0.47 2.16
CA SER A 68 -2.97 -1.23 1.40
C SER A 68 -2.73 -0.63 0.02
N ALA A 69 -3.81 -0.30 -0.70
CA ALA A 69 -3.72 0.29 -2.03
C ALA A 69 -3.03 1.67 -2.01
N ALA A 70 -3.33 2.50 -1.00
CA ALA A 70 -2.72 3.81 -0.79
C ALA A 70 -1.22 3.74 -0.48
N ALA A 71 -0.84 2.90 0.47
CA ALA A 71 0.56 2.68 0.81
C ALA A 71 1.34 2.13 -0.39
N LEU A 72 0.73 1.22 -1.15
CA LEU A 72 1.33 0.62 -2.32
C LEU A 72 1.58 1.63 -3.46
N ALA A 73 0.66 2.59 -3.65
CA ALA A 73 0.86 3.70 -4.60
C ALA A 73 2.11 4.51 -4.25
N LEU A 74 2.28 4.88 -2.98
CA LEU A 74 3.45 5.61 -2.52
C LEU A 74 4.72 4.74 -2.60
N HIS A 75 4.63 3.47 -2.24
CA HIS A 75 5.74 2.52 -2.30
C HIS A 75 6.29 2.37 -3.72
N VAL A 76 5.43 2.14 -4.71
CA VAL A 76 5.83 2.00 -6.12
C VAL A 76 6.42 3.31 -6.64
N HIS A 77 5.83 4.46 -6.31
CA HIS A 77 6.34 5.77 -6.71
C HIS A 77 7.74 6.04 -6.16
N VAL A 78 7.95 5.72 -4.88
CA VAL A 78 9.25 5.90 -4.22
C VAL A 78 10.27 4.90 -4.75
N ALA A 79 9.88 3.64 -4.98
CA ALA A 79 10.73 2.63 -5.57
C ALA A 79 11.18 3.02 -7.00
N ALA A 80 10.26 3.56 -7.81
CA ALA A 80 10.59 4.05 -9.15
C ALA A 80 11.56 5.24 -9.14
N ARG A 81 11.44 6.13 -8.15
CA ARG A 81 12.38 7.26 -7.98
C ARG A 81 13.74 6.86 -7.38
N ARG A 82 13.80 5.73 -6.67
CA ARG A 82 15.03 5.24 -6.02
C ARG A 82 15.96 4.46 -6.94
N GLY A 83 15.60 4.24 -8.20
CA GLY A 83 16.45 3.56 -9.18
C GLY A 83 16.71 2.10 -8.80
N HIS A 84 15.73 1.24 -9.07
CA HIS A 84 15.93 -0.21 -9.19
C HIS A 84 15.84 -0.62 -10.65
#